data_AF-A0A5R8KBT1-F1
#
_entry.id   AF-A0A5R8KBT1-F1
#
_cell.length_a   1.000
_cell.length_b   1.000
_cell.length_c   1.000
_cell.angle_alpha   90.00
_cell.angle_beta   90.00
_cell.angle_gamma   90.00
#
_symmetry.space_group_name_H-M   'P 1'
#
loop_
_entity.id
_entity.type
_entity.pdbx_description
1 polymer ?
#
loop_
_entity_poly.entity_id
_entity_poly.type
_entity_poly.pdbx_seq_one_letter_code
_entity_poly.pdbx_strand_id
1 'polypeptide(L)'
;MDLRRGKRAKGDNATRMNWHGRSTELRWKTMSVAEVSKLPLREKLQIMEAIWQDLRERADEVDVPLEQRRLLDARRERVTAGNSRLLDWDEAKLMIGKK
;
A
#
# COMPACT_ATOMS: atom_id res chain seq x y z
N MET A 1 -12.86 -71.10 -15.64
CA MET A 1 -12.23 -70.88 -16.96
C MET A 1 -13.33 -70.51 -17.93
N ASP A 2 -13.44 -69.23 -18.33
CA ASP A 2 -13.55 -68.89 -19.75
C ASP A 2 -13.33 -67.39 -19.97
N LEU A 3 -12.54 -67.09 -20.98
CA LEU A 3 -12.15 -65.76 -21.46
C LEU A 3 -13.14 -65.34 -22.56
N ARG A 4 -13.78 -64.17 -22.44
CA ARG A 4 -14.23 -63.44 -23.64
C ARG A 4 -13.98 -61.93 -23.52
N ARG A 5 -13.03 -61.50 -24.35
CA ARG A 5 -12.78 -60.13 -24.82
C ARG A 5 -14.05 -59.48 -25.36
N GLY A 6 -14.19 -58.17 -25.16
CA GLY A 6 -15.29 -57.42 -25.80
C GLY A 6 -15.21 -55.89 -25.69
N LYS A 7 -14.29 -55.30 -26.46
CA LYS A 7 -14.35 -53.97 -27.09
C LYS A 7 -14.24 -52.68 -26.25
N ARG A 8 -13.39 -51.81 -26.82
CA ARG A 8 -13.05 -50.42 -26.51
C ARG A 8 -13.94 -49.50 -27.37
N ALA A 9 -14.53 -48.46 -26.79
CA ALA A 9 -14.95 -47.19 -27.41
C ALA A 9 -15.33 -46.25 -26.25
N LYS A 10 -14.50 -45.28 -25.84
CA LYS A 10 -14.36 -43.91 -26.37
C LYS A 10 -15.72 -43.23 -26.62
N GLY A 11 -16.07 -42.28 -25.75
CA GLY A 11 -17.27 -41.47 -25.82
C GLY A 11 -17.20 -40.38 -24.77
N ASP A 12 -16.66 -39.24 -25.18
CA ASP A 12 -16.52 -38.01 -24.42
C ASP A 12 -17.86 -37.53 -23.87
N ASN A 13 -17.87 -36.95 -22.66
CA ASN A 13 -18.40 -35.60 -22.42
C ASN A 13 -18.21 -35.25 -20.93
N ALA A 14 -16.95 -35.04 -20.51
CA ALA A 14 -16.72 -34.19 -19.35
C ALA A 14 -17.20 -32.79 -19.74
N THR A 15 -18.39 -32.43 -19.25
CA THR A 15 -19.02 -31.14 -19.43
C THR A 15 -18.00 -30.04 -19.13
N ARG A 16 -17.43 -29.54 -20.22
CA ARG A 16 -16.56 -28.37 -20.28
C ARG A 16 -17.47 -27.17 -20.00
N MET A 17 -17.73 -26.91 -18.73
CA MET A 17 -18.37 -25.68 -18.28
C MET A 17 -17.45 -24.51 -18.65
N ASN A 18 -17.75 -24.00 -19.83
CA ASN A 18 -17.19 -22.84 -20.47
C ASN A 18 -17.61 -21.59 -19.68
N TRP A 19 -16.79 -21.19 -18.71
CA TRP A 19 -16.84 -19.86 -18.08
C TRP A 19 -16.08 -18.85 -18.97
N HIS A 20 -16.56 -18.60 -20.19
CA HIS A 20 -16.19 -17.38 -20.92
C HIS A 20 -17.22 -16.28 -20.62
N GLY A 21 -17.30 -15.91 -19.33
CA GLY A 21 -17.73 -14.57 -18.95
C GLY A 21 -16.48 -13.70 -19.01
N ARG A 22 -16.40 -12.83 -20.02
CA ARG A 22 -15.34 -11.82 -20.19
C ARG A 22 -15.29 -10.91 -18.96
N SER A 23 -14.59 -11.35 -17.92
CA SER A 23 -14.13 -10.47 -16.88
C SER A 23 -13.05 -9.63 -17.55
N THR A 24 -13.37 -8.37 -17.82
CA THR A 24 -12.37 -7.35 -18.12
C THR A 24 -11.45 -7.30 -16.93
N GLU A 25 -10.40 -8.11 -17.00
CA GLU A 25 -9.24 -8.07 -16.16
C GLU A 25 -8.68 -6.66 -16.34
N LEU A 26 -9.15 -5.73 -15.49
CA LEU A 26 -8.42 -4.52 -15.17
C LEU A 26 -7.12 -5.02 -14.56
N ARG A 27 -6.18 -5.35 -15.45
CA ARG A 27 -4.77 -5.53 -15.16
C ARG A 27 -4.34 -4.20 -14.58
N TRP A 28 -4.48 -4.08 -13.27
CA TRP A 28 -4.04 -2.94 -12.50
C TRP A 28 -2.57 -2.78 -12.82
N LYS A 29 -2.25 -1.78 -13.64
CA LYS A 29 -0.87 -1.50 -13.98
C LYS A 29 -0.30 -0.79 -12.77
N THR A 30 0.44 -1.52 -11.93
CA THR A 30 1.31 -0.89 -10.94
C THR A 30 2.31 -0.02 -11.70
N MET A 31 2.47 1.25 -11.33
CA MET A 31 3.58 2.03 -11.86
C MET A 31 4.88 1.44 -11.32
N SER A 32 5.80 1.11 -12.23
CA SER A 32 7.14 0.68 -11.85
C SER A 32 7.95 1.86 -11.32
N VAL A 33 8.94 1.58 -10.47
CA VAL A 33 9.86 2.61 -9.96
C VAL A 33 10.53 3.35 -11.12
N ALA A 34 10.89 2.65 -12.19
CA ALA A 34 11.48 3.24 -13.39
C ALA A 34 10.54 4.25 -14.10
N GLU A 35 9.23 4.00 -14.09
CA GLU A 35 8.25 4.94 -14.63
C GLU A 35 8.12 6.17 -13.71
N VAL A 36 8.04 5.98 -12.38
CA VAL A 36 8.00 7.09 -11.41
C VAL A 36 9.25 7.96 -11.50
N SER A 37 10.44 7.37 -11.66
CA SER A 37 11.70 8.09 -11.79
C SER A 37 11.75 9.01 -13.02
N LYS A 38 10.98 8.73 -14.08
CA LYS A 38 10.93 9.54 -15.31
C LYS A 38 9.96 10.72 -15.21
N LEU A 39 9.09 10.76 -14.20
CA LEU A 39 8.12 11.82 -14.04
C LEU A 39 8.79 13.18 -13.76
N PRO A 40 8.21 14.29 -14.24
CA PRO A 40 8.56 15.63 -13.78
C PRO A 40 8.49 15.75 -12.26
N LEU A 41 9.31 16.64 -11.68
CA LEU A 41 9.37 16.83 -10.23
C LEU A 41 7.98 17.12 -9.62
N ARG A 42 7.19 17.98 -10.27
CA ARG A 42 5.84 18.33 -9.80
C ARG A 42 4.94 17.10 -9.66
N GLU A 43 4.93 16.24 -10.67
CA GLU A 43 4.09 15.04 -10.67
C GLU A 43 4.55 14.04 -9.60
N LYS A 44 5.86 13.88 -9.40
CA LYS A 44 6.41 13.07 -8.30
C LYS A 44 5.93 13.59 -6.94
N LEU A 45 5.99 14.91 -6.73
CA LEU A 45 5.55 15.52 -5.48
C LEU A 45 4.05 15.32 -5.25
N GLN A 46 3.22 15.45 -6.29
CA GLN A 46 1.77 15.21 -6.21
C GLN A 46 1.46 13.75 -5.89
N ILE A 47 2.15 12.80 -6.52
CA ILE A 47 1.97 11.37 -6.24
C ILE A 47 2.40 11.07 -4.79
N MET A 48 3.53 11.62 -4.35
CA MET A 48 4.01 11.44 -2.97
C MET A 48 3.04 12.03 -1.95
N GLU A 49 2.45 13.19 -2.23
CA GLU A 49 1.41 13.79 -1.40
C GLU A 49 0.17 12.89 -1.33
N ALA A 50 -0.32 12.40 -2.47
CA ALA A 50 -1.47 11.49 -2.50
C ALA A 50 -1.21 10.19 -1.71
N ILE A 51 -0.02 9.60 -1.87
CA ILE A 51 0.40 8.43 -1.09
C ILE A 51 0.42 8.76 0.41
N TRP A 52 0.98 9.91 0.80
CA TRP A 52 1.02 10.27 2.22
C TRP A 52 -0.35 10.58 2.82
N GLN A 53 -1.29 11.12 2.06
CA GLN A 53 -2.66 11.31 2.55
C GLN A 53 -3.36 9.96 2.77
N ASP A 54 -3.26 9.04 1.82
CA ASP A 54 -3.81 7.68 1.93
C ASP A 54 -3.21 6.91 3.13
N LEU A 55 -1.89 6.96 3.29
CA LEU A 55 -1.20 6.31 4.41
C LEU A 55 -1.55 6.93 5.76
N ARG A 56 -1.86 8.23 5.83
CA ARG A 56 -2.20 8.91 7.08
C ARG A 56 -3.48 8.36 7.69
N GLU A 57 -4.48 8.05 6.86
CA GLU A 57 -5.76 7.49 7.32
C GLU A 57 -5.59 6.10 7.94
N ARG A 58 -4.53 5.40 7.56
CA ARG A 58 -4.22 4.03 7.98
C ARG A 58 -3.01 3.95 8.90
N ALA A 59 -2.54 5.09 9.41
CA ALA A 59 -1.32 5.16 10.21
C ALA A 59 -1.41 4.31 11.48
N ASP A 60 -2.60 4.14 12.04
CA ASP A 60 -2.85 3.32 13.23
C ASP A 60 -2.78 1.80 12.95
N GLU A 61 -2.86 1.37 11.67
CA GLU A 61 -2.71 -0.03 11.25
C GLU A 61 -1.24 -0.48 11.22
N VAL A 62 -0.29 0.48 11.26
CA VAL A 62 1.13 0.18 11.20
C VAL A 62 1.66 -0.07 12.62
N ASP A 63 2.19 -1.28 12.84
CA ASP A 63 2.87 -1.60 14.09
C ASP A 63 4.13 -0.76 14.27
N VAL A 64 4.03 0.25 15.12
CA VAL A 64 5.16 1.09 15.54
C VAL A 64 5.89 0.41 16.72
N PRO A 65 7.22 0.24 16.66
CA PRO A 65 7.99 -0.28 17.78
C PRO A 65 7.71 0.47 19.08
N LEU A 66 7.60 -0.26 20.20
CA LEU A 66 7.19 0.29 21.49
C LEU A 66 8.05 1.47 21.95
N GLU A 67 9.37 1.43 21.68
CA GLU A 67 10.28 2.53 22.00
C GLU A 67 9.93 3.82 21.27
N GLN A 68 9.59 3.72 19.98
CA GLN A 68 9.19 4.87 19.18
C GLN A 68 7.85 5.44 19.65
N ARG A 69 6.89 4.57 19.97
CA ARG A 69 5.60 4.98 20.54
C ARG A 69 5.78 5.74 21.85
N ARG A 70 6.52 5.18 22.81
CA ARG A 70 6.82 5.82 24.10
C ARG A 70 7.51 7.17 23.94
N LEU A 71 8.45 7.28 23.00
CA LEU A 71 9.13 8.54 22.72
C LEU A 71 8.15 9.62 22.22
N LEU A 72 7.23 9.25 21.31
CA LEU A 72 6.22 10.15 20.78
C LEU A 72 5.19 10.56 21.85
N ASP A 73 4.75 9.61 22.68
CA ASP A 73 3.82 9.87 23.79
C ASP A 73 4.44 10.84 24.80
N ALA A 74 5.68 10.58 25.24
CA ALA A 74 6.39 11.47 26.15
C ALA A 74 6.61 12.88 25.56
N ARG A 75 6.77 13.01 24.24
CA ARG A 75 6.84 14.32 23.56
C ARG A 75 5.49 15.04 23.60
N ARG A 76 4.39 14.31 23.35
CA ARG A 76 3.04 14.86 23.40
C ARG A 76 2.66 15.29 24.81
N GLU A 77 3.00 14.51 25.83
CA GLU A 77 2.80 14.84 27.24
C GLU A 77 3.50 16.14 27.64
N ARG A 78 4.75 16.35 27.20
CA ARG A 78 5.46 17.61 27.47
C ARG A 78 4.78 18.81 26.83
N VAL A 79 4.19 18.65 25.64
CA VAL A 79 3.43 19.73 25.01
C VAL A 79 2.16 20.02 25.82
N THR A 80 1.39 18.99 26.19
CA THR A 80 0.17 19.18 26.97
C THR A 80 0.42 19.76 28.36
N ALA A 81 1.56 19.43 28.97
CA ALA A 81 1.98 19.95 30.27
C ALA A 81 2.56 21.39 30.20
N GLY A 82 2.68 21.98 29.00
CA GLY A 82 3.29 23.30 28.81
C GLY A 82 4.83 23.32 28.89
N ASN A 83 5.46 22.15 29.03
CA ASN A 83 6.91 21.98 29.11
C ASN A 83 7.59 21.99 27.73
N SER A 84 6.83 22.05 26.64
CA SER A 84 7.32 22.15 25.27
C SER A 84 6.30 22.89 24.41
N ARG A 85 6.77 23.80 23.55
CA ARG A 85 5.93 24.57 22.64
C ARG A 85 5.93 23.94 21.25
N LEU A 86 4.74 23.76 20.67
CA LEU A 86 4.59 23.51 19.24
C LEU A 86 4.80 24.84 18.51
N LEU A 87 5.74 24.85 17.58
CA LEU A 87 6.01 25.99 16.72
C LEU A 87 5.29 25.79 15.40
N ASP A 88 4.78 26.88 14.84
CA ASP A 88 4.38 26.90 13.44
C ASP A 88 5.61 26.67 12.54
N TRP A 89 5.40 26.20 11.31
CA TRP A 89 6.49 25.95 10.37
C TRP A 89 7.30 27.21 10.06
N ASP A 90 6.66 28.38 9.97
CA ASP A 90 7.36 29.64 9.78
C ASP A 90 8.21 30.02 10.99
N GLU A 91 7.69 29.84 12.21
CA GLU A 91 8.44 30.04 13.46
C GLU A 91 9.63 29.07 13.56
N ALA A 92 9.44 27.80 13.19
CA ALA A 92 10.47 26.77 13.23
C ALA A 92 11.64 27.09 12.28
N LYS A 93 11.35 27.54 11.05
CA LYS A 93 12.38 27.95 10.07
C LYS A 93 13.26 29.08 10.61
N LEU A 94 12.64 30.07 11.26
CA LEU A 94 13.37 31.19 11.87
C LEU A 94 14.29 30.73 13.02
N MET A 95 13.89 29.71 13.77
CA MET A 95 14.70 29.17 14.87
C MET A 95 15.87 28.31 14.36
N ILE A 96 15.64 27.48 13.33
CA ILE A 96 16.67 26.59 12.77
C ILE A 96 17.69 27.37 11.94
N GLY A 97 17.26 28.37 11.17
CA GLY A 97 18.13 29.18 10.32
C GLY A 97 18.99 30.21 11.06
N LYS A 98 18.88 30.31 12.39
CA LYS A 98 19.64 31.25 13.24
C LYS A 98 20.99 30.71 13.73
N LYS A 99 21.51 29.65 13.12
CA LYS A 99 22.76 29.00 13.55
C LYS A 99 23.90 29.22 12.56
#